data_AF-F3AUK0-F1
#
_entry.id   AF-F3AUK0-F1
#
_cell.length_a   1.000
_cell.length_b   1.000
_cell.length_c   1.000
_cell.angle_alpha   90.00
_cell.angle_beta   90.00
_cell.angle_gamma   90.00
#
_symmetry.space_group_name_H-M   'P 1'
#
loop_
_entity.id
_entity.type
_entity.pdbx_description
1 polymer ?
#
loop_
_entity_poly.entity_id
_entity_poly.type
_entity_poly.pdbx_seq_one_letter_code
_entity_poly.pdbx_strand_id
1 'polypeptide(L)'
;MGLASLIKVAQGKNASNVSFEDSFLKEYEEAVRKKELEERQVAPSDYIRPSSMYGCERMIFFQRIHSGSLNGEQSDVPLIEICQSGTDRHLDIQHIVERMEGVECLDLEEVVKEANQRGIKTEFVGWNEDHTEARCKNDELSIYFQPDGVIRFMGKEVILEVKTESTYQFSNRYEPKEDHRWQATSYGMGLGIDYVLFLYEDRNFCKKKAYLWKITEEMKERVRAKIRTVNTAVKTGIPPAKDDSKCTYCKYKNECGLVDAGKWVNPKPPVSPQEPQRATNRKKTGKSTTKSKKGQERANTSSQIPKLCRNCTHCVMENFGGGRNCILNFTAPITPVKPNTRCKYPEKFTPTGEAIEHYTGGSKDGK
;
A
#
# COMPACT_ATOMS: atom_id res chain seq x y z
N MET A 1 40.45 -6.52 -21.79
CA MET A 1 40.24 -7.94 -22.19
C MET A 1 40.74 -8.11 -23.61
N GLY A 2 41.61 -9.10 -23.87
CA GLY A 2 42.25 -9.28 -25.19
C GLY A 2 41.35 -10.00 -26.20
N LEU A 3 41.56 -9.74 -27.49
CA LEU A 3 40.79 -10.29 -28.62
C LEU A 3 40.68 -11.82 -28.59
N ALA A 4 41.72 -12.52 -28.11
CA ALA A 4 41.73 -13.97 -27.93
C ALA A 4 40.72 -14.49 -26.89
N SER A 5 40.40 -13.69 -25.86
CA SER A 5 39.37 -14.04 -24.87
C SER A 5 37.96 -13.95 -25.44
N LEU A 6 37.72 -12.97 -26.33
CA LEU A 6 36.45 -12.80 -27.03
C LEU A 6 36.19 -13.90 -28.06
N ILE A 7 37.24 -14.39 -28.73
CA ILE A 7 37.13 -15.49 -29.70
C ILE A 7 36.77 -16.81 -29.02
N LYS A 8 37.31 -17.11 -27.83
CA LYS A 8 36.91 -18.30 -27.05
C LYS A 8 35.45 -18.22 -26.58
N VAL A 9 34.98 -17.04 -26.17
CA VAL A 9 33.57 -16.82 -25.79
C VAL A 9 32.64 -16.94 -27.00
N ALA A 10 33.08 -16.49 -28.19
CA ALA A 10 32.29 -16.61 -29.42
C ALA A 10 32.25 -18.04 -29.97
N GLN A 11 33.35 -18.81 -29.85
CA GLN A 11 33.42 -20.20 -30.29
C GLN A 11 32.63 -21.17 -29.39
N GLY A 12 32.44 -20.83 -28.11
CA GLY A 12 31.56 -21.59 -27.19
C GLY A 12 30.06 -21.37 -27.42
N LYS A 13 29.66 -20.31 -28.16
CA LYS A 13 28.25 -19.94 -28.38
C LYS A 13 27.57 -20.62 -29.58
N ASN A 14 28.30 -21.46 -30.32
CA ASN A 14 27.75 -22.24 -31.44
C ASN A 14 27.43 -23.69 -31.06
N ALA A 15 27.11 -23.97 -29.80
CA ALA A 15 26.54 -25.26 -29.41
C ALA A 15 25.02 -25.13 -29.33
N SER A 16 24.32 -25.82 -30.23
CA SER A 16 22.86 -25.99 -30.27
C SER A 16 22.30 -26.83 -29.11
N ASN A 17 22.79 -26.61 -27.89
CA ASN A 17 22.34 -27.21 -26.65
C ASN A 17 22.34 -26.11 -25.59
N VAL A 18 21.16 -25.67 -25.16
CA VAL A 18 21.01 -24.87 -23.94
C VAL A 18 21.69 -25.67 -22.83
N SER A 19 22.81 -25.17 -22.29
CA SER A 19 23.58 -25.94 -21.32
C SER A 19 22.78 -26.13 -20.03
N PHE A 20 23.21 -27.05 -19.15
CA PHE A 20 22.58 -27.23 -17.84
C PHE A 20 22.52 -25.90 -17.08
N GLU A 21 23.60 -25.12 -17.14
CA GLU A 21 23.72 -23.80 -16.52
C GLU A 21 22.74 -22.78 -17.09
N ASP A 22 22.59 -22.72 -18.43
CA ASP A 22 21.63 -21.81 -19.07
C ASP A 22 20.19 -22.17 -18.69
N SER A 23 19.86 -23.46 -18.61
CA SER A 23 18.55 -23.94 -18.19
C SER A 23 18.28 -23.58 -16.72
N PHE A 24 19.27 -23.78 -15.85
CA PHE A 24 19.17 -23.41 -14.43
C PHE A 24 18.95 -21.91 -14.25
N LEU A 25 19.72 -21.06 -14.95
CA LEU A 25 19.58 -19.60 -14.87
C LEU A 25 18.20 -19.15 -15.35
N LYS A 26 17.68 -19.74 -16.42
CA LYS A 26 16.34 -19.43 -16.91
C LYS A 26 15.26 -19.76 -15.87
N GLU A 27 15.29 -20.97 -15.30
CA GLU A 27 14.33 -21.40 -14.28
C GLU A 27 14.45 -20.54 -12.99
N TYR A 28 15.68 -20.15 -12.62
CA TYR A 28 15.92 -19.24 -11.51
C TYR A 28 15.28 -17.86 -11.75
N GLU A 29 15.50 -17.27 -12.92
CA GLU A 29 14.90 -15.98 -13.29
C GLU A 29 13.36 -16.04 -13.31
N GLU A 30 12.78 -17.15 -13.78
CA GLU A 30 11.33 -17.37 -13.72
C GLU A 30 10.82 -17.47 -12.28
N ALA A 31 11.56 -18.16 -11.40
CA ALA A 31 11.25 -18.24 -9.97
C ALA A 31 11.32 -16.87 -9.28
N VAL A 32 12.31 -16.02 -9.61
CA VAL A 32 12.39 -14.64 -9.08
C VAL A 32 11.17 -13.83 -9.51
N ARG A 33 10.77 -13.89 -10.78
CA ARG A 33 9.58 -13.17 -11.28
C ARG A 33 8.30 -13.65 -10.60
N LYS A 34 8.18 -14.97 -10.36
CA LYS A 34 7.05 -15.56 -9.65
C LYS A 34 6.99 -15.10 -8.20
N LYS A 35 8.11 -15.14 -7.48
CA LYS A 35 8.24 -14.65 -6.11
C LYS A 35 7.83 -13.17 -6.01
N GLU A 36 8.36 -12.31 -6.89
CA GLU A 36 7.97 -10.89 -6.94
C GLU A 36 6.47 -10.71 -7.16
N LEU A 37 5.83 -11.51 -8.01
CA LEU A 37 4.39 -11.40 -8.23
C LEU A 37 3.58 -11.83 -6.99
N GLU A 38 4.02 -12.86 -6.27
CA GLU A 38 3.39 -13.39 -5.06
C GLU A 38 3.53 -12.43 -3.86
N GLU A 39 4.70 -11.81 -3.70
CA GLU A 39 5.05 -10.96 -2.54
C GLU A 39 4.81 -9.47 -2.78
N ARG A 40 4.57 -9.04 -4.03
CA ARG A 40 4.43 -7.63 -4.37
C ARG A 40 3.34 -6.94 -3.56
N GLN A 41 3.74 -5.88 -2.89
CA GLN A 41 2.82 -5.02 -2.16
C GLN A 41 2.02 -4.11 -3.12
N VAL A 42 0.70 -4.30 -3.09
CA VAL A 42 -0.25 -3.46 -3.83
C VAL A 42 -0.62 -2.24 -2.99
N ALA A 43 -0.06 -1.08 -3.31
CA ALA A 43 -0.56 0.17 -2.76
C ALA A 43 -1.88 0.58 -3.44
N PRO A 44 -2.81 1.22 -2.71
CA PRO A 44 -4.09 1.62 -3.28
C PRO A 44 -3.91 2.69 -4.36
N SER A 45 -4.70 2.59 -5.44
CA SER A 45 -4.53 3.47 -6.61
C SER A 45 -4.88 4.92 -6.40
N ASP A 46 -5.63 5.19 -5.34
CA ASP A 46 -6.14 6.51 -5.02
C ASP A 46 -5.12 7.37 -4.27
N TYR A 47 -3.90 6.88 -4.10
CA TYR A 47 -2.85 7.58 -3.37
C TYR A 47 -1.53 7.63 -4.16
N ILE A 48 -0.79 8.70 -3.94
CA ILE A 48 0.55 8.91 -4.46
C ILE A 48 1.52 8.16 -3.52
N ARG A 49 2.41 7.37 -4.11
CA ARG A 49 3.53 6.78 -3.37
C ARG A 49 4.65 7.82 -3.26
N PRO A 50 5.14 8.18 -2.06
CA PRO A 50 6.18 9.19 -1.91
C PRO A 50 7.47 8.93 -2.67
N SER A 51 7.86 7.67 -2.88
CA SER A 51 9.02 7.30 -3.71
C SER A 51 8.88 7.75 -5.18
N SER A 52 7.65 7.97 -5.66
CA SER A 52 7.37 8.48 -7.01
C SER A 52 7.27 10.02 -7.06
N MET A 53 7.27 10.71 -5.90
CA MET A 53 6.98 12.14 -5.80
C MET A 53 8.01 13.02 -6.55
N TYR A 54 9.26 12.59 -6.68
CA TYR A 54 10.25 13.31 -7.49
C TYR A 54 10.02 13.22 -9.00
N GLY A 55 9.29 12.20 -9.46
CA GLY A 55 9.06 11.91 -10.87
C GLY A 55 8.19 12.94 -11.59
N CYS A 56 8.01 12.75 -12.90
CA CYS A 56 7.11 13.57 -13.71
C CYS A 56 5.66 13.51 -13.19
N GLU A 57 4.96 14.64 -13.11
CA GLU A 57 3.54 14.68 -12.69
C GLU A 57 2.64 13.81 -13.58
N ARG A 58 2.90 13.78 -14.89
CA ARG A 58 2.22 12.89 -15.83
C ARG A 58 2.44 11.41 -15.50
N MET A 59 3.64 11.03 -15.05
CA MET A 59 3.91 9.68 -14.58
C MET A 59 3.13 9.34 -13.31
N ILE A 60 3.07 10.25 -12.34
CA ILE A 60 2.28 10.05 -11.12
C ILE A 60 0.79 9.96 -11.44
N PHE A 61 0.28 10.77 -12.38
CA PHE A 61 -1.08 10.67 -12.89
C PHE A 61 -1.37 9.28 -13.47
N PHE A 62 -0.52 8.79 -14.38
CA PHE A 62 -0.68 7.45 -14.94
C PHE A 62 -0.59 6.37 -13.87
N GLN A 63 0.30 6.52 -12.90
CA GLN A 63 0.36 5.62 -11.75
C GLN A 63 -0.99 5.57 -11.05
N ARG A 64 -1.63 6.71 -10.72
CA ARG A 64 -2.95 6.79 -10.07
C ARG A 64 -4.07 6.16 -10.91
N ILE A 65 -4.07 6.39 -12.22
CA ILE A 65 -5.11 5.90 -13.12
C ILE A 65 -4.96 4.39 -13.40
N HIS A 66 -3.73 3.92 -13.57
CA HIS A 66 -3.43 2.52 -13.91
C HIS A 66 -3.18 1.62 -12.69
N SER A 67 -3.02 2.13 -11.47
CA SER A 67 -2.80 1.24 -10.32
C SER A 67 -4.04 0.34 -10.12
N GLY A 68 -3.76 -0.96 -10.05
CA GLY A 68 -4.74 -2.05 -10.20
C GLY A 68 -4.65 -2.81 -11.53
N SER A 69 -4.05 -2.23 -12.57
CA SER A 69 -3.81 -2.89 -13.85
C SER A 69 -2.45 -3.61 -13.80
N LEU A 70 -2.45 -4.92 -14.07
CA LEU A 70 -1.27 -5.77 -14.25
C LEU A 70 -0.48 -5.42 -15.53
N ASN A 71 -0.42 -4.15 -15.93
CA ASN A 71 0.39 -3.73 -17.07
C ASN A 71 1.84 -3.69 -16.60
N GLY A 72 2.38 -4.90 -16.47
CA GLY A 72 3.76 -5.20 -16.21
C GLY A 72 4.53 -5.02 -17.50
N GLU A 73 5.27 -3.93 -17.59
CA GLU A 73 6.67 -4.17 -17.92
C GLU A 73 7.21 -5.06 -16.79
N GLN A 74 7.57 -6.30 -17.13
CA GLN A 74 8.31 -7.13 -16.19
C GLN A 74 9.59 -6.38 -15.86
N SER A 75 9.74 -5.99 -14.60
CA SER A 75 11.02 -5.49 -14.11
C SER A 75 12.08 -6.52 -14.45
N ASP A 76 13.21 -6.05 -14.96
CA ASP A 76 14.36 -6.91 -15.21
C ASP A 76 14.76 -7.62 -13.91
N VAL A 77 15.13 -8.91 -13.99
CA VAL A 77 15.40 -9.73 -12.80
C VAL A 77 16.46 -9.10 -11.88
N PRO A 78 17.59 -8.57 -12.40
CA PRO A 78 18.55 -7.84 -11.58
C PRO A 78 17.94 -6.65 -10.83
N LEU A 79 16.95 -5.95 -11.39
CA LEU A 79 16.28 -4.84 -10.68
C LEU A 79 15.38 -5.34 -9.56
N ILE A 80 14.68 -6.46 -9.77
CA ILE A 80 13.89 -7.12 -8.72
C ILE A 80 14.81 -7.50 -7.57
N GLU A 81 15.90 -8.21 -7.86
CA GLU A 81 16.82 -8.69 -6.83
C GLU A 81 17.56 -7.54 -6.12
N ILE A 82 17.89 -6.45 -6.82
CA ILE A 82 18.42 -5.24 -6.18
C ILE A 82 17.44 -4.67 -5.15
N CYS A 83 16.13 -4.65 -5.45
CA CYS A 83 15.11 -4.19 -4.52
C CYS A 83 14.93 -5.16 -3.34
N GLN A 84 14.93 -6.47 -3.59
CA GLN A 84 14.85 -7.50 -2.55
C GLN A 84 16.05 -7.42 -1.61
N SER A 85 17.27 -7.38 -2.15
CA SER A 85 18.51 -7.19 -1.38
C SER A 85 18.48 -5.90 -0.55
N GLY A 86 17.92 -4.81 -1.10
CA GLY A 86 17.71 -3.57 -0.35
C GLY A 86 16.75 -3.75 0.82
N THR A 87 15.64 -4.48 0.61
CA THR A 87 14.63 -4.75 1.65
C THR A 87 15.20 -5.57 2.80
N ASP A 88 15.92 -6.66 2.50
CA ASP A 88 16.59 -7.49 3.51
C ASP A 88 17.59 -6.67 4.34
N ARG A 89 18.27 -5.73 3.67
CA ARG A 89 19.25 -4.87 4.31
C ARG A 89 18.62 -3.79 5.19
N HIS A 90 17.46 -3.25 4.80
CA HIS A 90 16.70 -2.33 5.65
C HIS A 90 16.32 -3.01 6.96
N LEU A 91 15.78 -4.23 6.88
CA LEU A 91 15.38 -5.02 8.05
C LEU A 91 16.53 -5.22 9.04
N ASP A 92 17.69 -5.67 8.57
CA ASP A 92 18.86 -5.85 9.44
C ASP A 92 19.34 -4.53 10.05
N ILE A 93 19.35 -3.43 9.28
CA ILE A 93 19.73 -2.10 9.79
C ILE A 93 18.75 -1.62 10.86
N GLN A 94 17.44 -1.78 10.65
CA GLN A 94 16.41 -1.39 11.62
C GLN A 94 16.61 -2.12 12.94
N HIS A 95 16.82 -3.44 12.91
CA HIS A 95 17.11 -4.22 14.11
C HIS A 95 18.44 -3.86 14.79
N ILE A 96 19.45 -3.44 14.03
CA ILE A 96 20.69 -2.91 14.61
C ILE A 96 20.41 -1.57 15.31
N VAL A 97 19.62 -0.69 14.69
CA VAL A 97 19.25 0.62 15.26
C VAL A 97 18.46 0.45 16.56
N GLU A 98 17.53 -0.50 16.61
CA GLU A 98 16.78 -0.87 17.83
C GLU A 98 17.68 -1.29 19.00
N ARG A 99 18.86 -1.85 18.70
CA ARG A 99 19.83 -2.31 19.70
C ARG A 99 20.83 -1.23 20.11
N MET A 100 20.82 -0.06 19.46
CA MET A 100 21.77 1.01 19.75
C MET A 100 21.46 1.65 21.11
N GLU A 101 22.50 1.81 21.94
CA GLU A 101 22.37 2.54 23.20
C GLU A 101 21.96 4.00 22.94
N GLY A 102 20.96 4.47 23.70
CA GLY A 102 20.45 5.84 23.61
C GLY A 102 19.51 6.12 22.44
N VAL A 103 19.20 5.11 21.61
CA VAL A 103 18.13 5.18 20.61
C VAL A 103 16.83 4.66 21.21
N GLU A 104 15.75 5.41 21.03
CA GLU A 104 14.39 4.99 21.31
C GLU A 104 13.64 4.90 19.97
N CYS A 105 13.24 3.70 19.55
CA CYS A 105 12.35 3.52 18.40
C CYS A 105 10.92 3.82 18.84
N LEU A 106 10.29 4.81 18.21
CA LEU A 106 8.93 5.23 18.55
C LEU A 106 7.91 4.36 17.83
N ASP A 107 6.84 4.01 18.54
CA ASP A 107 5.70 3.32 17.95
C ASP A 107 4.98 4.25 16.96
N LEU A 108 4.89 3.82 15.70
CA LEU A 108 4.33 4.63 14.62
C LEU A 108 2.82 4.86 14.77
N GLU A 109 2.08 3.95 15.42
CA GLU A 109 0.66 4.17 15.70
C GLU A 109 0.49 5.34 16.69
N GLU A 110 1.31 5.38 17.73
CA GLU A 110 1.33 6.49 18.70
C GLU A 110 1.81 7.80 18.06
N VAL A 111 2.86 7.79 17.24
CA VAL A 111 3.31 8.97 16.47
C VAL A 111 2.18 9.52 15.59
N VAL A 112 1.41 8.64 14.95
CA VAL A 112 0.23 9.04 14.15
C VAL A 112 -0.88 9.63 15.04
N LYS A 113 -1.13 9.07 16.23
CA LYS A 113 -2.09 9.64 17.19
C LYS A 113 -1.68 11.07 17.61
N GLU A 114 -0.40 11.29 17.91
CA GLU A 114 0.14 12.61 18.26
C GLU A 114 0.08 13.60 17.08
N ALA A 115 0.33 13.13 15.86
CA ALA A 115 0.18 13.95 14.65
C ALA A 115 -1.29 14.39 14.46
N ASN A 116 -2.25 13.49 14.67
CA ASN A 116 -3.68 13.80 14.59
C ASN A 116 -4.13 14.84 15.63
N GLN A 117 -3.59 14.78 16.86
CA GLN A 117 -3.85 15.80 17.89
C GLN A 117 -3.37 17.20 17.48
N ARG A 118 -2.35 17.28 16.62
CA ARG A 118 -1.85 18.53 16.01
C ARG A 118 -2.58 18.94 14.73
N GLY A 119 -3.63 18.20 14.35
CA GLY A 119 -4.45 18.47 13.17
C GLY A 119 -3.97 17.82 11.87
N ILE A 120 -2.96 16.95 11.92
CA ILE A 120 -2.47 16.22 10.74
C ILE A 120 -3.26 14.92 10.60
N LYS A 121 -4.14 14.86 9.60
CA LYS A 121 -5.08 13.75 9.41
C LYS A 121 -4.45 12.54 8.72
N THR A 122 -3.60 11.84 9.47
CA THR A 122 -2.96 10.60 9.03
C THR A 122 -3.63 9.41 9.71
N GLU A 123 -3.94 8.40 8.91
CA GLU A 123 -4.47 7.10 9.34
C GLU A 123 -3.32 6.10 9.40
N PHE A 124 -3.20 5.40 10.53
CA PHE A 124 -2.35 4.23 10.67
C PHE A 124 -3.09 3.02 10.07
N VAL A 125 -2.45 2.34 9.11
CA VAL A 125 -3.04 1.23 8.37
C VAL A 125 -2.63 -0.12 8.95
N GLY A 126 -1.40 -0.24 9.43
CA GLY A 126 -0.86 -1.47 10.02
C GLY A 126 0.64 -1.61 9.83
N TRP A 127 1.23 -2.53 10.60
CA TRP A 127 2.63 -2.90 10.49
C TRP A 127 2.88 -3.88 9.33
N ASN A 128 4.13 -3.91 8.84
CA ASN A 128 4.64 -5.07 8.10
C ASN A 128 4.78 -6.29 9.02
N GLU A 129 5.04 -7.46 8.44
CA GLU A 129 5.13 -8.73 9.19
C GLU A 129 6.22 -8.70 10.27
N ASP A 130 7.34 -8.03 10.00
CA ASP A 130 8.48 -7.91 10.92
C ASP A 130 8.33 -6.79 11.96
N HIS A 131 7.23 -6.04 11.95
CA HIS A 131 6.98 -4.90 12.85
C HIS A 131 8.05 -3.78 12.83
N THR A 132 8.77 -3.63 11.72
CA THR A 132 9.79 -2.58 11.55
C THR A 132 9.27 -1.33 10.81
N GLU A 133 8.24 -1.48 9.99
CA GLU A 133 7.71 -0.41 9.15
C GLU A 133 6.19 -0.35 9.22
N ALA A 134 5.63 0.84 9.47
CA ALA A 134 4.19 1.02 9.48
C ALA A 134 3.68 1.65 8.18
N ARG A 135 2.57 1.12 7.69
CA ARG A 135 1.82 1.72 6.59
C ARG A 135 0.91 2.80 7.13
N CYS A 136 0.98 3.96 6.50
CA CYS A 136 0.22 5.14 6.84
C CYS A 136 -0.46 5.71 5.60
N LYS A 137 -1.58 6.38 5.80
CA LYS A 137 -2.37 7.01 4.73
C LYS A 137 -2.75 8.42 5.15
N ASN A 138 -2.64 9.38 4.24
CA ASN A 138 -3.12 10.74 4.50
C ASN A 138 -3.99 11.20 3.31
N ASP A 139 -5.28 11.36 3.57
CA ASP A 139 -6.27 11.70 2.54
C ASP A 139 -6.11 13.13 2.03
N GLU A 140 -5.75 14.08 2.90
CA GLU A 140 -5.57 15.50 2.52
C GLU A 140 -4.39 15.70 1.58
N LEU A 141 -3.31 14.95 1.82
CA LEU A 141 -2.13 14.92 0.97
C LEU A 141 -2.26 13.90 -0.18
N SER A 142 -3.28 13.05 -0.15
CA SER A 142 -3.46 11.94 -1.08
C SER A 142 -2.19 11.08 -1.20
N ILE A 143 -1.53 10.78 -0.08
CA ILE A 143 -0.34 9.93 -0.02
C ILE A 143 -0.60 8.64 0.77
N TYR A 144 0.06 7.56 0.34
CA TYR A 144 0.13 6.28 1.03
C TYR A 144 1.60 5.94 1.20
N PHE A 145 2.05 5.81 2.44
CA PHE A 145 3.47 5.85 2.78
C PHE A 145 3.85 4.85 3.86
N GLN A 146 5.12 4.49 3.86
CA GLN A 146 5.72 3.52 4.76
C GLN A 146 7.13 4.04 5.08
N PRO A 147 7.29 4.79 6.18
CA PRO A 147 8.59 5.25 6.63
C PRO A 147 9.38 4.06 7.21
N ASP A 148 10.70 4.09 7.08
CA ASP A 148 11.56 3.02 7.61
C ASP A 148 11.59 3.02 9.15
N GLY A 149 11.19 4.13 9.79
CA GLY A 149 11.01 4.22 11.22
C GLY A 149 10.93 5.66 11.72
N VAL A 150 10.56 5.84 12.99
CA VAL A 150 10.73 7.10 13.72
C VAL A 150 11.52 6.79 14.98
N ILE A 151 12.57 7.56 15.21
CA ILE A 151 13.44 7.35 16.37
C ILE A 151 13.64 8.65 17.12
N ARG A 152 13.91 8.51 18.42
CA ARG A 152 14.46 9.58 19.24
C ARG A 152 15.88 9.22 19.64
N PHE A 153 16.82 10.09 19.28
CA PHE A 153 18.23 9.92 19.60
C PHE A 153 18.83 11.25 20.05
N MET A 154 19.54 11.25 21.18
CA MET A 154 20.09 12.46 21.80
C MET A 154 19.03 13.58 21.99
N GLY A 155 17.82 13.19 22.38
CA GLY A 155 16.70 14.12 22.60
C GLY A 155 16.08 14.70 21.33
N LYS A 156 16.48 14.25 20.14
CA LYS A 156 15.89 14.68 18.86
C LYS A 156 15.07 13.56 18.25
N GLU A 157 13.81 13.84 18.00
CA GLU A 157 12.91 12.97 17.24
C GLU A 157 13.09 13.21 15.74
N VAL A 158 13.29 12.12 14.99
CA VAL A 158 13.57 12.14 13.55
C VAL A 158 12.88 10.96 12.86
N ILE A 159 12.51 11.14 11.60
CA ILE A 159 12.20 10.02 10.71
C ILE A 159 13.53 9.36 10.31
N LEU A 160 13.64 8.05 10.47
CA LEU A 160 14.74 7.27 9.92
C LEU A 160 14.43 6.92 8.46
N GLU A 161 15.37 7.18 7.56
CA GLU A 161 15.30 6.76 6.15
C GLU A 161 16.59 6.07 5.75
N VAL A 162 16.54 4.75 5.60
CA VAL A 162 17.63 3.89 5.17
C VAL A 162 17.69 3.89 3.63
N LYS A 163 18.91 3.89 3.09
CA LYS A 163 19.13 3.80 1.63
C LYS A 163 20.34 2.93 1.33
N THR A 164 20.16 1.94 0.47
CA THR A 164 21.29 1.18 -0.09
C THR A 164 21.66 1.71 -1.48
N GLU A 165 22.94 1.99 -1.70
CA GLU A 165 23.44 2.54 -2.97
C GLU A 165 24.62 1.74 -3.50
N SER A 166 24.88 1.84 -4.81
CA SER A 166 26.11 1.28 -5.38
C SER A 166 27.33 2.02 -4.81
N THR A 167 28.49 1.35 -4.74
CA THR A 167 29.73 1.98 -4.26
C THR A 167 30.06 3.30 -4.95
N TYR A 168 29.78 3.42 -6.25
CA TYR A 168 30.02 4.66 -6.99
C TYR A 168 29.13 5.81 -6.49
N GLN A 169 27.84 5.57 -6.30
CA GLN A 169 26.91 6.57 -5.77
C GLN A 169 27.24 6.91 -4.32
N PHE A 170 27.45 5.88 -3.50
CA PHE A 170 27.80 6.03 -2.09
C PHE A 170 29.08 6.84 -1.89
N SER A 171 30.13 6.56 -2.65
CA SER A 171 31.42 7.27 -2.54
C SER A 171 31.26 8.76 -2.84
N ASN A 172 30.43 9.10 -3.82
CA ASN A 172 30.13 10.48 -4.22
C ASN A 172 28.98 11.13 -3.42
N ARG A 173 28.44 10.44 -2.40
CA ARG A 173 27.39 10.97 -1.52
C ARG A 173 27.98 11.95 -0.51
N TYR A 174 27.55 13.21 -0.55
CA TYR A 174 27.88 14.26 0.42
C TYR A 174 26.65 14.88 1.09
N GLU A 175 25.47 14.61 0.55
CA GLU A 175 24.19 15.09 1.04
C GLU A 175 23.06 14.17 0.52
N PRO A 176 21.87 14.16 1.15
CA PRO A 176 20.76 13.33 0.69
C PRO A 176 20.41 13.61 -0.77
N LYS A 177 20.13 12.56 -1.54
CA LYS A 177 19.72 12.68 -2.95
C LYS A 177 18.38 13.42 -3.05
N GLU A 178 18.20 14.20 -4.11
CA GLU A 178 17.01 15.06 -4.23
C GLU A 178 15.70 14.26 -4.20
N ASP A 179 15.62 13.13 -4.91
CA ASP A 179 14.46 12.24 -4.88
C ASP A 179 14.15 11.71 -3.47
N HIS A 180 15.18 11.36 -2.70
CA HIS A 180 15.01 10.93 -1.32
C HIS A 180 14.50 12.06 -0.43
N ARG A 181 14.90 13.32 -0.69
CA ARG A 181 14.34 14.49 0.01
C ARG A 181 12.86 14.68 -0.28
N TRP A 182 12.40 14.46 -1.51
CA TRP A 182 10.98 14.54 -1.87
C TRP A 182 10.16 13.45 -1.16
N GLN A 183 10.70 12.22 -1.12
CA GLN A 183 10.10 11.12 -0.37
C GLN A 183 9.98 11.47 1.13
N ALA A 184 11.08 11.83 1.76
CA ALA A 184 11.11 12.12 3.19
C ALA A 184 10.32 13.38 3.58
N THR A 185 10.27 14.40 2.70
CA THR A 185 9.39 15.57 2.90
C THR A 185 7.92 15.14 2.97
N SER A 186 7.52 14.19 2.11
CA SER A 186 6.15 13.67 2.13
C SER A 186 5.85 12.93 3.44
N TYR A 187 6.81 12.15 3.95
CA TYR A 187 6.68 11.48 5.25
C TYR A 187 6.58 12.49 6.40
N GLY A 188 7.47 13.49 6.43
CA GLY A 188 7.46 14.54 7.44
C GLY A 188 6.18 15.36 7.44
N MET A 189 5.60 15.62 6.27
CA MET A 189 4.27 16.24 6.17
C MET A 189 3.16 15.34 6.71
N GLY A 190 3.23 14.03 6.47
CA GLY A 190 2.25 13.05 6.96
C GLY A 190 2.35 12.79 8.47
N LEU A 191 3.53 12.94 9.08
CA LEU A 191 3.74 12.68 10.51
C LEU A 191 3.92 13.95 11.36
N GLY A 192 4.07 15.11 10.72
CA GLY A 192 4.39 16.36 11.40
C GLY A 192 5.79 16.37 12.02
N ILE A 193 6.74 15.69 11.39
CA ILE A 193 8.13 15.61 11.84
C ILE A 193 9.01 16.32 10.80
N ASP A 194 9.75 17.34 11.23
CA ASP A 194 10.54 18.18 10.33
C ASP A 194 11.99 17.72 10.15
N TYR A 195 12.44 16.72 10.91
CA TYR A 195 13.80 16.20 10.84
C TYR A 195 13.82 14.77 10.35
N VAL A 196 14.74 14.50 9.42
CA VAL A 196 14.95 13.18 8.83
C VAL A 196 16.42 12.82 8.99
N LEU A 197 16.71 11.64 9.51
CA LEU A 197 18.03 11.05 9.51
C LEU A 197 18.13 10.05 8.36
N PHE A 198 18.82 10.45 7.30
CA PHE A 198 19.15 9.53 6.22
C PHE A 198 20.36 8.67 6.61
N LEU A 199 20.22 7.36 6.53
CA LEU A 199 21.30 6.40 6.71
C LEU A 199 21.59 5.68 5.38
N TYR A 200 22.63 6.12 4.70
CA TYR A 200 23.10 5.52 3.46
C TYR A 200 24.07 4.37 3.76
N GLU A 201 23.91 3.26 3.05
CA GLU A 201 24.81 2.13 3.07
C GLU A 201 25.35 1.80 1.67
N ASP A 202 26.66 1.55 1.60
CA ASP A 202 27.32 0.96 0.43
C ASP A 202 26.95 -0.53 0.30
N ARG A 203 26.32 -0.93 -0.81
CA ARG A 203 25.88 -2.32 -1.02
C ARG A 203 27.03 -3.34 -1.07
N ASN A 204 28.24 -2.94 -1.46
CA ASN A 204 29.36 -3.87 -1.62
C ASN A 204 30.18 -4.01 -0.33
N PHE A 205 30.33 -2.91 0.43
CA PHE A 205 31.24 -2.86 1.58
C PHE A 205 30.55 -2.51 2.90
N CYS A 206 29.22 -2.36 2.90
CA CYS A 206 28.39 -2.03 4.06
C CYS A 206 28.82 -0.77 4.83
N LYS A 207 29.60 0.13 4.21
CA LYS A 207 30.01 1.41 4.79
C LYS A 207 28.79 2.29 5.00
N LYS A 208 28.78 3.10 6.07
CA LYS A 208 27.66 3.98 6.43
C LYS A 208 28.00 5.45 6.23
N LYS A 209 27.00 6.23 5.80
CA LYS A 209 27.01 7.70 5.81
C LYS A 209 25.66 8.19 6.34
N ALA A 210 25.68 9.03 7.36
CA ALA A 210 24.47 9.57 7.99
C ALA A 210 24.34 11.07 7.71
N TYR A 211 23.12 11.52 7.40
CA TYR A 211 22.81 12.94 7.17
C TYR A 211 21.52 13.34 7.88
N LEU A 212 21.63 14.25 8.84
CA LEU A 212 20.46 14.90 9.42
C LEU A 212 19.98 16.03 8.49
N TRP A 213 18.76 15.90 8.00
CA TRP A 213 18.14 16.85 7.08
C TRP A 213 16.93 17.52 7.73
N LYS A 214 16.82 18.84 7.55
CA LYS A 214 15.65 19.62 8.00
C LYS A 214 14.72 19.88 6.82
N ILE A 215 13.47 19.47 6.96
CA ILE A 215 12.39 19.80 6.02
C ILE A 215 12.01 21.27 6.22
N THR A 216 11.98 22.03 5.13
CA THR A 216 11.58 23.45 5.14
C THR A 216 10.16 23.62 4.60
N GLU A 217 9.51 24.74 4.92
CA GLU A 217 8.20 25.05 4.37
C GLU A 217 8.19 25.17 2.84
N GLU A 218 9.29 25.64 2.24
CA GLU A 218 9.46 25.66 0.79
C GLU A 218 9.41 24.23 0.21
N MET A 219 10.10 23.28 0.85
CA MET A 219 10.06 21.88 0.44
C MET A 219 8.64 21.32 0.52
N LYS A 220 7.94 21.59 1.63
CA LYS A 220 6.54 21.16 1.82
C LYS A 220 5.62 21.77 0.76
N GLU A 221 5.82 23.04 0.40
CA GLU A 221 5.01 23.70 -0.62
C GLU A 221 5.21 23.11 -2.01
N ARG A 222 6.45 22.75 -2.38
CA ARG A 222 6.72 22.05 -3.64
C ARG A 222 5.99 20.70 -3.71
N VAL A 223 5.97 19.95 -2.61
CA VAL A 223 5.22 18.69 -2.51
C VAL A 223 3.70 18.95 -2.64
N ARG A 224 3.15 19.94 -1.91
CA ARG A 224 1.73 20.32 -2.00
C ARG A 224 1.33 20.78 -3.41
N ALA A 225 2.16 21.59 -4.07
CA ALA A 225 1.92 22.03 -5.44
C ALA A 225 1.79 20.84 -6.39
N LYS A 226 2.73 19.88 -6.30
CA LYS A 226 2.72 18.68 -7.13
C LYS A 226 1.51 17.79 -6.88
N ILE A 227 1.16 17.57 -5.63
CA ILE A 227 -0.05 16.83 -5.22
C ILE A 227 -1.29 17.50 -5.83
N ARG A 228 -1.42 18.82 -5.73
CA ARG A 228 -2.55 19.58 -6.30
C ARG A 228 -2.64 19.41 -7.81
N THR A 229 -1.54 19.49 -8.54
CA THR A 229 -1.51 19.27 -9.99
C THR A 229 -2.01 17.87 -10.34
N VAL A 230 -1.44 16.84 -9.70
CA VAL A 230 -1.80 15.44 -9.96
C VAL A 230 -3.27 15.17 -9.61
N ASN A 231 -3.73 15.62 -8.45
CA ASN A 231 -5.13 15.42 -8.03
C ASN A 231 -6.12 16.13 -8.97
N THR A 232 -5.77 17.32 -9.46
CA THR A 232 -6.58 18.02 -10.47
C THR A 232 -6.66 17.21 -11.76
N ALA A 233 -5.54 16.70 -12.25
CA ALA A 233 -5.48 15.86 -13.44
C ALA A 233 -6.29 14.57 -13.30
N VAL A 234 -6.18 13.88 -12.15
CA VAL A 234 -6.99 12.68 -11.86
C VAL A 234 -8.48 13.02 -11.88
N LYS A 235 -8.88 14.15 -11.29
CA LYS A 235 -10.28 14.59 -11.25
C LYS A 235 -10.84 14.95 -12.64
N THR A 236 -10.05 15.64 -13.47
CA THR A 236 -10.48 16.05 -14.82
C THR A 236 -10.31 14.95 -15.86
N GLY A 237 -9.49 13.94 -15.56
CA GLY A 237 -9.08 12.91 -16.53
C GLY A 237 -8.09 13.42 -17.59
N ILE A 238 -7.53 14.62 -17.40
CA ILE A 238 -6.60 15.24 -18.36
C ILE A 238 -5.16 15.06 -17.83
N PRO A 239 -4.29 14.31 -18.54
CA PRO A 239 -2.90 14.14 -18.12
C PRO A 239 -2.15 15.49 -18.05
N PRO A 240 -1.32 15.74 -17.02
CA PRO A 240 -0.45 16.92 -16.94
C PRO A 240 0.52 17.02 -18.12
N ALA A 241 1.23 18.14 -18.26
CA ALA A 241 2.36 18.23 -19.20
C ALA A 241 3.45 17.21 -18.82
N LYS A 242 4.18 16.71 -19.82
CA LYS A 242 5.36 15.86 -19.56
C LYS A 242 6.53 16.74 -19.14
N ASP A 243 7.33 16.22 -18.22
CA ASP A 243 8.65 16.74 -17.89
C ASP A 243 9.71 15.85 -18.55
N ASP A 244 10.28 16.33 -19.66
CA ASP A 244 11.24 15.58 -20.46
C ASP A 244 12.53 15.25 -19.69
N SER A 245 12.86 16.02 -18.63
CA SER A 245 14.03 15.75 -17.77
C SER A 245 13.88 14.48 -16.93
N LYS A 246 12.65 13.95 -16.80
CA LYS A 246 12.32 12.79 -15.97
C LYS A 246 11.98 11.54 -16.78
N CYS A 247 12.18 11.56 -18.10
CA CYS A 247 11.71 10.50 -18.99
C CYS A 247 12.62 9.26 -19.08
N THR A 248 13.92 9.37 -18.73
CA THR A 248 14.92 8.31 -18.98
C THR A 248 14.47 6.93 -18.51
N TYR A 249 14.03 6.83 -17.25
CA TYR A 249 13.61 5.58 -16.60
C TYR A 249 12.10 5.51 -16.37
N CYS A 250 11.32 6.37 -17.04
CA CYS A 250 9.86 6.33 -16.91
C CYS A 250 9.29 5.13 -17.66
N LYS A 251 8.47 4.32 -16.99
CA LYS A 251 7.76 3.17 -17.56
C LYS A 251 6.51 3.52 -18.39
N TYR A 252 6.05 4.78 -18.33
CA TYR A 252 4.83 5.23 -19.01
C TYR A 252 5.12 5.92 -20.35
N LYS A 253 6.19 5.53 -21.04
CA LYS A 253 6.58 6.13 -22.33
C LYS A 253 5.52 5.87 -23.41
N ASN A 254 4.92 4.68 -23.40
CA ASN A 254 3.85 4.31 -24.31
C ASN A 254 2.61 5.18 -24.11
N GLU A 255 2.16 5.35 -22.86
CA GLU A 255 1.02 6.19 -22.49
C GLU A 255 1.28 7.65 -22.87
N CYS A 256 2.49 8.16 -22.63
CA CYS A 256 2.90 9.49 -23.12
C CYS A 256 2.76 9.60 -24.64
N GLY A 257 3.23 8.61 -25.40
CA GLY A 257 3.10 8.60 -26.86
C GLY A 257 1.65 8.60 -27.33
N LEU A 258 0.77 7.87 -26.64
CA LEU A 258 -0.68 7.90 -26.92
C LEU A 258 -1.30 9.25 -26.61
N VAL A 259 -0.91 9.91 -25.52
CA VAL A 259 -1.39 11.26 -25.16
C VAL A 259 -0.94 12.26 -26.21
N ASP A 260 0.34 12.26 -26.57
CA ASP A 260 0.92 13.18 -27.54
C ASP A 260 0.31 12.97 -28.95
N ALA A 261 -0.15 11.76 -29.27
CA ALA A 261 -0.88 11.44 -30.50
C ALA A 261 -2.40 11.72 -30.44
N GLY A 262 -2.95 12.17 -29.31
CA GLY A 262 -4.40 12.37 -29.12
C GLY A 262 -5.22 11.08 -29.11
N LYS A 263 -4.58 9.93 -28.85
CA LYS A 263 -5.17 8.58 -28.90
C LYS A 263 -5.36 7.95 -27.52
N TRP A 264 -4.85 8.58 -26.46
CA TRP A 264 -4.96 8.04 -25.12
C TRP A 264 -6.40 8.13 -24.60
N VAL A 265 -6.89 7.03 -24.05
CA VAL A 265 -8.22 6.92 -23.44
C VAL A 265 -8.05 6.61 -21.97
N ASN A 266 -8.72 7.38 -21.11
CA ASN A 266 -8.68 7.16 -19.68
C ASN A 266 -9.41 5.84 -19.32
N PRO A 267 -8.71 4.83 -18.77
CA PRO A 267 -9.34 3.56 -18.38
C PRO A 267 -10.29 3.70 -17.17
N LYS A 268 -10.18 4.78 -16.39
CA LYS A 268 -11.07 5.13 -15.27
C LYS A 268 -11.65 6.53 -15.53
N PRO A 269 -12.60 6.69 -16.46
CA PRO A 269 -13.16 8.00 -16.78
C PRO A 269 -13.80 8.60 -15.52
N PRO A 270 -13.66 9.92 -15.29
CA PRO A 270 -14.30 10.58 -14.16
C PRO A 270 -15.81 10.36 -14.25
N VAL A 271 -16.43 9.94 -13.13
CA VAL A 271 -17.88 9.76 -13.06
C VAL A 271 -18.52 11.12 -13.35
N SER A 272 -19.29 11.22 -14.43
CA SER A 272 -20.05 12.42 -14.72
C SER A 272 -21.03 12.67 -13.56
N PRO A 273 -21.21 13.93 -13.11
CA PRO A 273 -22.33 14.27 -12.27
C PRO A 273 -23.58 13.85 -13.05
N GLN A 274 -24.34 12.89 -12.54
CA GLN A 274 -25.64 12.58 -13.12
C GLN A 274 -26.44 13.88 -13.11
N GLU A 275 -26.80 14.38 -14.30
CA GLU A 275 -27.74 15.47 -14.42
C GLU A 275 -28.98 15.11 -13.59
N PRO A 276 -29.51 16.03 -12.75
CA PRO A 276 -30.74 15.76 -12.02
C PRO A 276 -31.81 15.41 -13.06
N GLN A 277 -32.26 14.16 -13.03
CA GLN A 277 -33.33 13.68 -13.89
C GLN A 277 -34.49 14.66 -13.76
N ARG A 278 -34.79 15.40 -14.84
CA ARG A 278 -35.98 16.24 -14.94
C ARG A 278 -37.17 15.37 -14.60
N ALA A 279 -37.75 15.62 -13.42
CA ALA A 279 -39.03 15.06 -13.02
C ALA A 279 -40.05 15.47 -14.10
N THR A 280 -40.40 14.52 -14.95
CA THR A 280 -41.50 14.71 -15.90
C THR A 280 -42.79 14.66 -15.10
N ASN A 281 -43.36 15.84 -14.88
CA ASN A 281 -44.73 16.02 -14.43
C ASN A 281 -45.68 15.27 -15.37
N ARG A 282 -46.14 14.08 -14.97
CA ARG A 282 -47.35 13.47 -15.53
C ARG A 282 -48.50 13.63 -14.55
N LYS A 283 -49.44 14.47 -14.97
CA LYS A 283 -50.74 14.77 -14.38
C LYS A 283 -51.47 13.51 -13.92
N LYS A 284 -52.00 13.62 -12.70
CA LYS A 284 -53.09 12.82 -12.11
C LYS A 284 -54.27 12.69 -13.09
N THR A 285 -54.82 11.48 -13.18
CA THR A 285 -56.28 11.27 -13.18
C THR A 285 -56.58 10.14 -12.20
N GLY A 286 -57.46 10.43 -11.24
CA GLY A 286 -57.74 9.53 -10.12
C GLY A 286 -58.85 8.54 -10.41
N LYS A 287 -58.90 7.50 -9.58
CA LYS A 287 -60.17 6.97 -9.09
C LYS A 287 -59.99 6.41 -7.68
N SER A 288 -60.79 6.98 -6.79
CA SER A 288 -60.94 6.64 -5.38
C SER A 288 -61.55 5.25 -5.20
N THR A 289 -61.08 4.50 -4.21
CA THR A 289 -61.98 3.80 -3.27
C THR A 289 -61.30 3.62 -1.92
N THR A 290 -61.99 4.11 -0.91
CA THR A 290 -61.67 4.16 0.52
C THR A 290 -61.80 2.79 1.18
N LYS A 291 -60.89 2.44 2.10
CA LYS A 291 -61.24 1.67 3.30
C LYS A 291 -60.23 1.92 4.43
N SER A 292 -60.75 2.50 5.51
CA SER A 292 -60.05 2.82 6.75
C SER A 292 -59.86 1.56 7.61
N LYS A 293 -58.74 1.49 8.35
CA LYS A 293 -58.69 0.90 9.70
C LYS A 293 -57.44 1.36 10.48
N LYS A 294 -57.73 2.11 11.56
CA LYS A 294 -57.03 2.31 12.84
C LYS A 294 -55.73 1.53 13.10
N GLY A 295 -54.67 2.30 13.40
CA GLY A 295 -53.99 2.37 14.71
C GLY A 295 -53.09 1.21 15.14
N GLN A 296 -51.77 1.47 15.28
CA GLN A 296 -50.95 1.15 16.46
C GLN A 296 -49.52 1.67 16.31
N GLU A 297 -49.12 2.57 17.21
CA GLU A 297 -47.72 2.76 17.61
C GLU A 297 -47.25 1.49 18.33
N ARG A 298 -46.14 0.88 17.89
CA ARG A 298 -45.31 0.00 18.73
C ARG A 298 -43.83 0.10 18.39
N ALA A 299 -43.06 0.02 19.46
CA ALA A 299 -41.63 0.19 19.59
C ALA A 299 -40.79 -0.68 18.66
N ASN A 300 -39.67 -0.11 18.24
CA ASN A 300 -38.65 -0.71 17.41
C ASN A 300 -37.74 -1.61 18.28
N THR A 301 -38.16 -2.85 18.54
CA THR A 301 -37.25 -3.90 19.03
C THR A 301 -36.88 -4.79 17.85
N SER A 302 -35.65 -4.61 17.34
CA SER A 302 -35.05 -5.45 16.31
C SER A 302 -34.91 -6.89 16.84
N SER A 303 -35.85 -7.74 16.47
CA SER A 303 -35.73 -9.19 16.62
C SER A 303 -34.72 -9.70 15.58
N GLN A 304 -33.51 -10.03 16.02
CA GLN A 304 -32.48 -10.61 15.16
C GLN A 304 -32.98 -11.92 14.54
N ILE A 305 -33.11 -11.92 13.21
CA ILE A 305 -33.43 -13.13 12.44
C ILE A 305 -32.26 -14.12 12.61
N PRO A 306 -32.49 -15.39 12.99
CA PRO A 306 -31.40 -16.33 13.17
C PRO A 306 -30.67 -16.61 11.85
N LYS A 307 -29.36 -16.37 11.80
CA LYS A 307 -28.53 -16.70 10.64
C LYS A 307 -28.40 -18.22 10.48
N LEU A 308 -28.63 -18.69 9.26
CA LEU A 308 -28.46 -20.09 8.86
C LEU A 308 -27.00 -20.35 8.46
N CYS A 309 -26.50 -21.53 8.79
CA CYS A 309 -25.21 -22.05 8.37
C CYS A 309 -25.05 -22.00 6.83
N ARG A 310 -23.82 -21.71 6.37
CA ARG A 310 -23.44 -21.22 5.03
C ARG A 310 -23.60 -19.71 4.78
N ASN A 311 -24.53 -19.04 5.44
CA ASN A 311 -24.74 -17.58 5.30
C ASN A 311 -24.30 -16.80 6.54
N CYS A 312 -23.61 -17.45 7.48
CA CYS A 312 -22.95 -16.79 8.60
C CYS A 312 -21.46 -16.57 8.32
N THR A 313 -20.86 -15.63 9.04
CA THR A 313 -19.44 -15.27 8.97
C THR A 313 -18.49 -16.39 9.40
N HIS A 314 -19.01 -17.46 10.03
CA HIS A 314 -18.23 -18.59 10.52
C HIS A 314 -17.99 -19.69 9.47
N CYS A 315 -18.60 -19.60 8.28
CA CYS A 315 -18.45 -20.62 7.23
C CYS A 315 -17.55 -20.12 6.10
N VAL A 316 -16.44 -20.82 5.84
CA VAL A 316 -15.48 -20.49 4.76
C VAL A 316 -15.44 -21.60 3.71
N MET A 317 -15.08 -21.23 2.48
CA MET A 317 -14.78 -22.17 1.39
C MET A 317 -13.31 -22.54 1.47
N GLU A 318 -12.96 -23.83 1.48
CA GLU A 318 -11.57 -24.25 1.30
C GLU A 318 -11.23 -24.39 -0.19
N ASN A 319 -9.98 -24.03 -0.53
CA ASN A 319 -9.45 -23.97 -1.90
C ASN A 319 -9.14 -25.33 -2.54
N PHE A 320 -9.36 -26.45 -1.84
CA PHE A 320 -9.16 -27.79 -2.38
C PHE A 320 -10.36 -28.69 -2.03
N GLY A 321 -11.34 -28.76 -2.95
CA GLY A 321 -12.40 -29.79 -2.90
C GLY A 321 -13.74 -29.40 -2.26
N GLY A 322 -14.39 -28.34 -2.73
CA GLY A 322 -15.84 -28.33 -2.98
C GLY A 322 -16.85 -28.29 -1.82
N GLY A 323 -16.50 -27.82 -0.62
CA GLY A 323 -17.45 -27.67 0.50
C GLY A 323 -17.25 -26.41 1.37
N ARG A 324 -18.34 -25.85 1.93
CA ARG A 324 -18.26 -24.81 2.98
C ARG A 324 -18.12 -25.49 4.35
N ASN A 325 -17.08 -25.15 5.09
CA ASN A 325 -16.75 -25.69 6.41
C ASN A 325 -16.89 -24.61 7.49
N CYS A 326 -17.23 -24.99 8.73
CA CYS A 326 -17.39 -24.06 9.86
C CYS A 326 -16.09 -24.01 10.68
N ILE A 327 -15.49 -22.82 10.80
CA ILE A 327 -14.16 -22.64 11.41
C ILE A 327 -14.14 -22.81 12.93
N LEU A 328 -15.30 -22.76 13.60
CA LEU A 328 -15.41 -22.83 15.06
C LEU A 328 -15.60 -24.25 15.62
N ASN A 329 -15.49 -25.29 14.79
CA ASN A 329 -15.72 -26.68 15.19
C ASN A 329 -14.42 -27.30 15.75
N PHE A 330 -13.98 -26.87 16.93
CA PHE A 330 -12.67 -27.20 17.50
C PHE A 330 -12.51 -28.64 18.03
N THR A 331 -13.54 -29.49 17.98
CA THR A 331 -13.53 -30.79 18.67
C THR A 331 -13.94 -32.00 17.81
N ALA A 332 -14.04 -31.87 16.49
CA ALA A 332 -14.38 -32.99 15.61
C ALA A 332 -13.64 -32.89 14.26
N PRO A 333 -13.40 -34.02 13.54
CA PRO A 333 -12.90 -33.97 12.17
C PRO A 333 -13.78 -33.06 11.31
N ILE A 334 -13.15 -32.25 10.45
CA ILE A 334 -13.77 -31.23 9.59
C ILE A 334 -15.00 -31.84 8.89
N THR A 335 -16.19 -31.52 9.40
CA THR A 335 -17.44 -32.11 8.93
C THR A 335 -18.17 -31.10 8.05
N PRO A 336 -18.58 -31.48 6.83
CA PRO A 336 -19.27 -30.57 5.92
C PRO A 336 -20.53 -29.97 6.55
N VAL A 337 -20.71 -28.65 6.41
CA VAL A 337 -21.85 -27.96 7.02
C VAL A 337 -23.12 -28.26 6.23
N LYS A 338 -24.12 -28.87 6.91
CA LYS A 338 -25.46 -29.08 6.34
C LYS A 338 -26.14 -27.72 6.06
N PRO A 339 -26.70 -27.49 4.86
CA PRO A 339 -27.44 -26.26 4.56
C PRO A 339 -28.65 -26.09 5.50
N ASN A 340 -29.05 -24.85 5.75
CA ASN A 340 -30.29 -24.48 6.46
C ASN A 340 -30.42 -24.93 7.93
N THR A 341 -29.33 -25.31 8.59
CA THR A 341 -29.29 -25.41 10.06
C THR A 341 -28.99 -24.05 10.70
N ARG A 342 -29.61 -23.78 11.85
CA ARG A 342 -29.37 -22.54 12.61
C ARG A 342 -27.93 -22.52 13.16
N CYS A 343 -27.23 -21.40 12.99
CA CYS A 343 -25.88 -21.25 13.54
C CYS A 343 -25.92 -21.30 15.07
N LYS A 344 -25.02 -22.08 15.68
CA LYS A 344 -24.95 -22.27 17.13
C LYS A 344 -24.16 -21.18 17.88
N TYR A 345 -23.46 -20.30 17.16
CA TYR A 345 -22.59 -19.29 17.76
C TYR A 345 -23.20 -17.88 17.65
N PRO A 346 -23.13 -17.06 18.72
CA PRO A 346 -23.64 -15.69 18.71
C PRO A 346 -22.82 -14.79 17.77
N GLU A 347 -23.42 -13.69 17.29
CA GLU A 347 -22.85 -12.84 16.22
C GLU A 347 -21.50 -12.17 16.53
N LYS A 348 -21.07 -12.16 17.80
CA LYS A 348 -19.84 -11.49 18.26
C LYS A 348 -18.65 -12.42 18.47
N PHE A 349 -18.70 -13.68 18.03
CA PHE A 349 -17.59 -14.60 18.20
C PHE A 349 -16.54 -14.38 17.11
N THR A 350 -15.42 -13.74 17.45
CA THR A 350 -14.23 -13.62 16.58
C THR A 350 -13.24 -14.76 16.85
N PRO A 351 -12.45 -15.22 15.86
CA PRO A 351 -11.61 -16.42 16.00
C PRO A 351 -10.40 -16.26 16.93
N THR A 352 -10.10 -15.03 17.38
CA THR A 352 -9.12 -14.76 18.43
C THR A 352 -9.79 -15.06 19.77
N GLY A 353 -9.46 -16.21 20.36
CA GLY A 353 -10.16 -16.83 21.48
C GLY A 353 -10.16 -16.07 22.81
N GLU A 354 -10.86 -14.94 22.86
CA GLU A 354 -11.24 -14.27 24.10
C GLU A 354 -12.76 -14.13 24.17
N ALA A 355 -13.38 -14.89 25.06
CA ALA A 355 -14.74 -14.65 25.47
C ALA A 355 -14.79 -13.29 26.18
N ILE A 356 -15.37 -12.28 25.54
CA ILE A 356 -15.74 -11.04 26.24
C ILE A 356 -16.88 -11.41 27.19
N GLU A 357 -16.55 -11.64 28.46
CA GLU A 357 -17.52 -11.75 29.54
C GLU A 357 -18.29 -10.42 29.63
N HIS A 358 -19.51 -10.40 29.09
CA HIS A 358 -20.47 -9.37 29.43
C HIS A 358 -20.97 -9.62 30.86
N TYR A 359 -20.27 -9.01 31.82
CA TYR A 359 -20.77 -8.78 33.17
C TYR A 359 -22.06 -7.94 33.05
N THR A 360 -23.21 -8.59 33.17
CA THR A 360 -24.48 -7.89 33.40
C THR A 360 -24.83 -8.04 34.86
N GLY A 361 -24.51 -7.00 35.63
CA GLY A 361 -24.93 -6.88 37.02
C GLY A 361 -26.46 -6.92 37.10
N GLY A 362 -26.97 -7.94 37.79
CA GLY A 362 -28.35 -8.02 38.25
C GLY A 362 -28.36 -7.97 39.76
N SER A 363 -28.36 -6.76 40.34
CA SER A 363 -28.88 -6.54 41.69
C SER A 363 -30.41 -6.68 41.64
N LYS A 364 -30.96 -7.62 42.43
CA LYS A 364 -32.25 -7.48 43.12
C LYS A 364 -32.24 -8.30 44.41
N ASP A 365 -32.62 -7.61 45.47
CA ASP A 365 -32.68 -8.01 46.87
C ASP A 365 -33.56 -9.23 47.18
N GLY A 366 -33.32 -9.85 48.34
CA GLY A 366 -34.44 -10.26 49.21
C GLY A 366 -34.34 -11.60 49.93
N LYS A 367 -34.07 -11.49 51.25
CA LYS A 367 -34.27 -12.43 52.37
C LYS A 367 -33.19 -13.45 52.68
#